data_AF-A0A286DFN5-F1
#
_entry.id   AF-A0A286DFN5-F1
#
_cell.length_a   1.000
_cell.length_b   1.000
_cell.length_c   1.000
_cell.angle_alpha   90.00
_cell.angle_beta   90.00
_cell.angle_gamma   90.00
#
_symmetry.space_group_name_H-M   'P 1'
#
loop_
_entity.id
_entity.type
_entity.pdbx_description
1 polymer ?
#
loop_
_entity_poly.entity_id
_entity_poly.type
_entity_poly.pdbx_seq_one_letter_code
_entity_poly.pdbx_strand_id
1 'polypeptide(L)'
;MTSLRPLLAFALSIPLALPACAATPHAGAAIPIGQVQGAGARSSMEGRAVVVEGVVTGAFIAGLGGFFMQDAGDGDAATSDAIFVAVEEGAPAVSVGDRVRVHGIVGERKAGGEGTLTALHAPAIEKRGTAPVPLAVIDALPPQWEPWEGMQVRIAAPLTLSGTDALGRFGELTASFGGRLWQPSEVAAPGSAEFTRVTADNERRRLLLDDGSAERDPAAVWYVTDGQPLRTGSMLTGVQGIVDQRHGGYRLQLTAPLATAAPERPAPPHVQGRLRVAAFNLENLFNGDGRGGGFPTQRGARTLQQLQAQTAKLVATIRALDPDIAALMELENDGYGPESSLAQLVDALNAGGGDWRFVDTGSGPGPDAIRVGLIYRGGQVRLRGKPAVLEGGPFGERSRAPLAQAFVPARGGKPLVVVANHFKSKGCSEATGPDADQKDGQGCWNALRLDSAQRLDAWLKTDPTGSGSGSGLTVLLGDFNAYAMEDPVRWLRDAGWVDAFAQAGVGQPYSYVYNGLTGRLDHALLSPALAGKLRGAAEWHSNADEAKREGYAEGDASVPWRSSDHDPLLLGFDL
;
A
#
# COMPACT_ATOMS: atom_id res chain seq x y z
N MET A 1 31.06 -65.76 38.18
CA MET A 1 31.04 -66.46 39.48
C MET A 1 29.94 -65.85 40.32
N THR A 2 29.00 -66.70 40.78
CA THR A 2 28.17 -66.60 42.00
C THR A 2 27.49 -65.24 42.31
N SER A 3 26.21 -65.05 42.00
CA SER A 3 24.99 -65.51 42.74
C SER A 3 24.76 -64.80 44.08
N LEU A 4 23.65 -64.05 44.20
CA LEU A 4 22.65 -64.17 45.28
C LEU A 4 21.48 -63.18 45.05
N ARG A 5 20.30 -63.74 44.77
CA ARG A 5 18.94 -63.20 45.06
C ARG A 5 18.57 -63.64 46.50
N PRO A 6 17.67 -62.98 47.27
CA PRO A 6 16.22 -62.83 47.00
C PRO A 6 15.64 -61.47 47.52
N LEU A 7 14.36 -61.06 47.52
CA LEU A 7 13.02 -61.68 47.48
C LEU A 7 11.95 -60.61 47.09
N LEU A 8 10.77 -61.09 46.73
CA LEU A 8 9.53 -60.45 46.24
C LEU A 8 8.99 -59.20 46.98
N ALA A 9 8.34 -58.31 46.22
CA ALA A 9 7.01 -57.78 46.56
C ALA A 9 6.22 -57.41 45.27
N PHE A 10 5.14 -58.15 45.01
CA PHE A 10 4.12 -57.83 43.99
C PHE A 10 3.13 -56.84 44.61
N ALA A 11 2.90 -55.69 43.98
CA ALA A 11 1.80 -54.79 44.31
C ALA A 11 0.87 -54.65 43.10
N LEU A 12 -0.35 -55.13 43.29
CA LEU A 12 -1.49 -55.14 42.37
C LEU A 12 -1.95 -53.70 42.12
N SER A 13 -1.97 -53.24 40.87
CA SER A 13 -2.57 -51.96 40.47
C SER A 13 -4.06 -52.19 40.22
N ILE A 14 -4.91 -51.66 41.11
CA ILE A 14 -6.37 -51.60 40.93
C ILE A 14 -6.66 -50.35 40.07
N PRO A 15 -7.42 -50.44 38.97
CA PRO A 15 -7.88 -49.25 38.26
C PRO A 15 -9.01 -48.61 39.06
N LEU A 16 -8.77 -47.42 39.62
CA LEU A 16 -9.85 -46.57 40.10
C LEU A 16 -10.63 -46.07 38.88
N ALA A 17 -11.77 -46.67 38.62
CA ALA A 17 -12.83 -46.08 37.81
C ALA A 17 -13.34 -44.82 38.55
N LEU A 18 -12.89 -43.65 38.12
CA LEU A 18 -13.53 -42.39 38.50
C LEU A 18 -14.85 -42.30 37.73
N PRO A 19 -15.99 -42.10 38.41
CA PRO A 19 -17.26 -41.92 37.72
C PRO A 19 -17.20 -40.60 36.97
N ALA A 20 -17.40 -40.66 35.64
CA ALA A 20 -17.78 -39.50 34.86
C ALA A 20 -19.10 -38.96 35.43
N CYS A 21 -19.01 -37.94 36.28
CA CYS A 21 -20.15 -37.10 36.58
C CYS A 21 -20.45 -36.32 35.29
N ALA A 22 -21.30 -36.88 34.44
CA ALA A 22 -22.08 -36.11 33.50
C ALA A 22 -22.96 -35.16 34.34
N ALA A 23 -22.43 -33.98 34.63
CA ALA A 23 -23.23 -32.89 35.17
C ALA A 23 -24.32 -32.60 34.13
N THR A 24 -25.57 -32.85 34.52
CA THR A 24 -26.73 -32.32 33.80
C THR A 24 -26.53 -30.81 33.61
N PRO A 25 -26.74 -30.26 32.39
CA PRO A 25 -26.62 -28.82 32.19
C PRO A 25 -27.57 -28.13 33.17
N HIS A 26 -27.01 -27.39 34.12
CA HIS A 26 -27.82 -26.55 35.00
C HIS A 26 -28.62 -25.59 34.15
N ALA A 27 -29.93 -25.54 34.39
CA ALA A 27 -30.86 -24.56 33.82
C ALA A 27 -30.63 -23.15 34.40
N GLY A 28 -29.38 -22.66 34.37
CA GLY A 28 -29.04 -21.31 34.82
C GLY A 28 -29.66 -20.27 33.90
N ALA A 29 -30.21 -19.19 34.46
CA ALA A 29 -30.75 -18.08 33.68
C ALA A 29 -29.66 -17.54 32.72
N ALA A 30 -30.06 -17.21 31.50
CA ALA A 30 -29.14 -16.55 30.57
C ALA A 30 -28.80 -15.16 31.13
N ILE A 31 -27.52 -14.80 31.13
CA ILE A 31 -27.07 -13.45 31.45
C ILE A 31 -26.91 -12.63 30.17
N PRO A 32 -27.08 -11.30 30.23
CA PRO A 32 -26.83 -10.43 29.09
C PRO A 32 -25.39 -10.54 28.60
N ILE A 33 -25.20 -10.46 27.28
CA ILE A 33 -23.89 -10.55 26.63
C ILE A 33 -23.01 -9.35 27.03
N GLY A 34 -23.57 -8.15 27.19
CA GLY A 34 -22.87 -6.98 27.72
C GLY A 34 -22.19 -7.21 29.07
N GLN A 35 -22.78 -8.03 29.95
CA GLN A 35 -22.14 -8.41 31.21
C GLN A 35 -20.99 -9.41 31.04
N VAL A 36 -21.05 -10.26 30.02
CA VAL A 36 -19.96 -11.17 29.68
C VAL A 36 -18.80 -10.40 29.08
N GLN A 37 -19.07 -9.45 28.18
CA GLN A 37 -18.06 -8.57 27.60
C GLN A 37 -17.42 -7.67 28.68
N GLY A 38 -18.23 -6.90 29.38
CA GLY A 38 -17.77 -5.84 30.27
C GLY A 38 -17.26 -4.61 29.50
N ALA A 39 -16.83 -3.59 30.24
CA ALA A 39 -16.44 -2.28 29.69
C ALA A 39 -14.93 -2.13 29.44
N GLY A 40 -14.14 -3.18 29.71
CA GLY A 40 -12.70 -3.18 29.53
C GLY A 40 -12.30 -4.14 28.41
N ALA A 41 -11.06 -3.99 27.91
CA ALA A 41 -10.51 -4.78 26.80
C ALA A 41 -10.38 -6.30 27.04
N ARG A 42 -10.80 -6.78 28.23
CA ARG A 42 -10.84 -8.18 28.62
C ARG A 42 -12.03 -8.39 29.53
N SER A 43 -12.71 -9.51 29.36
CA SER A 43 -13.81 -9.90 30.22
C SER A 43 -13.37 -10.15 31.65
N SER A 44 -14.08 -9.55 32.62
CA SER A 44 -13.95 -9.89 34.04
C SER A 44 -14.45 -11.31 34.38
N MET A 45 -15.08 -11.98 33.41
CA MET A 45 -15.59 -13.33 33.52
C MET A 45 -14.69 -14.39 32.89
N GLU A 46 -13.48 -14.04 32.42
CA GLU A 46 -12.52 -14.99 31.85
C GLU A 46 -12.36 -16.26 32.72
N GLY A 47 -12.47 -17.43 32.08
CA GLY A 47 -12.42 -18.75 32.72
C GLY A 47 -13.72 -19.21 33.39
N ARG A 48 -14.77 -18.39 33.43
CA ARG A 48 -16.06 -18.77 34.02
C ARG A 48 -16.98 -19.40 32.98
N ALA A 49 -17.75 -20.39 33.41
CA ALA A 49 -18.86 -20.93 32.62
C ALA A 49 -20.06 -19.97 32.70
N VAL A 50 -20.64 -19.65 31.55
CA VAL A 50 -21.80 -18.76 31.41
C VAL A 50 -22.86 -19.36 30.50
N VAL A 51 -24.07 -18.84 30.61
CA VAL A 51 -25.17 -19.13 29.70
C VAL A 51 -25.62 -17.80 29.10
N VAL A 52 -25.59 -17.69 27.78
CA VAL A 52 -26.10 -16.53 27.04
C VAL A 52 -27.15 -16.96 26.04
N GLU A 53 -28.03 -16.05 25.65
CA GLU A 53 -29.04 -16.31 24.63
C GLU A 53 -29.16 -15.09 23.71
N GLY A 54 -29.16 -15.32 22.40
CA GLY A 54 -29.13 -14.25 21.41
C GLY A 54 -29.35 -14.76 20.00
N VAL A 55 -29.24 -13.87 19.04
CA VAL A 55 -29.43 -14.11 17.60
C VAL A 55 -28.07 -14.20 16.92
N VAL A 56 -27.85 -15.24 16.11
CA VAL A 56 -26.65 -15.36 15.28
C VAL A 56 -26.65 -14.24 14.23
N THR A 57 -25.62 -13.39 14.25
CA THR A 57 -25.50 -12.23 13.36
C THR A 57 -24.53 -12.46 12.21
N GLY A 58 -23.54 -13.35 12.39
CA GLY A 58 -22.63 -13.78 11.32
C GLY A 58 -22.11 -15.19 11.56
N ALA A 59 -22.19 -16.06 10.56
CA ALA A 59 -21.77 -17.45 10.64
C ALA A 59 -20.48 -17.68 9.82
N PHE A 60 -19.33 -17.52 10.47
CA PHE A 60 -18.00 -17.65 9.85
C PHE A 60 -17.31 -18.96 10.25
N ILE A 61 -18.06 -20.07 10.24
CA ILE A 61 -17.58 -21.36 10.77
C ILE A 61 -16.35 -21.84 9.98
N ALA A 62 -16.44 -21.85 8.65
CA ALA A 62 -15.34 -22.26 7.79
C ALA A 62 -14.20 -21.23 7.74
N GLY A 63 -14.51 -19.93 7.82
CA GLY A 63 -13.52 -18.86 7.67
C GLY A 63 -12.77 -18.50 8.95
N LEU A 64 -13.48 -18.32 10.07
CA LEU A 64 -12.94 -17.82 11.35
C LEU A 64 -13.05 -18.82 12.51
N GLY A 65 -13.63 -20.00 12.26
CA GLY A 65 -13.81 -21.07 13.27
C GLY A 65 -14.92 -20.80 14.27
N GLY A 66 -15.97 -20.08 13.88
CA GLY A 66 -17.07 -19.73 14.80
C GLY A 66 -18.12 -18.81 14.20
N PHE A 67 -18.99 -18.30 15.06
CA PHE A 67 -20.06 -17.36 14.68
C PHE A 67 -20.17 -16.25 15.72
N PHE A 68 -20.70 -15.10 15.31
CA PHE A 68 -21.08 -14.02 16.21
C PHE A 68 -22.56 -14.11 16.54
N MET A 69 -22.91 -13.75 17.78
CA MET A 69 -24.30 -13.61 18.22
C MET A 69 -24.48 -12.35 19.06
N GLN A 70 -25.69 -11.79 19.02
CA GLN A 70 -26.09 -10.60 19.75
C GLN A 70 -27.40 -10.81 20.50
N ASP A 71 -27.54 -10.22 21.68
CA ASP A 71 -28.77 -10.25 22.45
C ASP A 71 -29.52 -8.92 22.38
N ALA A 72 -30.47 -8.70 23.31
CA ALA A 72 -31.24 -7.46 23.38
C ALA A 72 -30.47 -6.30 24.05
N GLY A 73 -29.27 -6.59 24.54
CA GLY A 73 -28.40 -5.72 25.29
C GLY A 73 -28.72 -5.57 26.77
N ASP A 74 -27.77 -5.01 27.51
CA ASP A 74 -27.89 -4.74 28.94
C ASP A 74 -28.19 -3.26 29.27
N GLY A 75 -28.24 -2.41 28.24
CA GLY A 75 -28.52 -0.98 28.36
C GLY A 75 -27.30 -0.13 28.70
N ASP A 76 -26.09 -0.72 28.77
CA ASP A 76 -24.83 0.00 28.97
C ASP A 76 -24.11 0.21 27.63
N ALA A 77 -24.05 1.46 27.17
CA ALA A 77 -23.34 1.82 25.94
C ALA A 77 -21.81 1.68 26.03
N ALA A 78 -21.26 1.38 27.22
CA ALA A 78 -19.84 1.08 27.41
C ALA A 78 -19.50 -0.40 27.14
N THR A 79 -20.48 -1.28 26.99
CA THR A 79 -20.27 -2.72 26.76
C THR A 79 -20.85 -3.14 25.41
N SER A 80 -20.24 -4.16 24.79
CA SER A 80 -20.81 -4.77 23.59
C SER A 80 -21.89 -5.79 23.92
N ASP A 81 -23.00 -5.72 23.20
CA ASP A 81 -24.09 -6.70 23.29
C ASP A 81 -23.88 -7.93 22.38
N ALA A 82 -22.64 -8.12 21.91
CA ALA A 82 -22.25 -9.19 21.01
C ALA A 82 -21.07 -10.01 21.53
N ILE A 83 -21.02 -11.27 21.12
CA ILE A 83 -19.90 -12.17 21.48
C ILE A 83 -19.59 -13.13 20.34
N PHE A 84 -18.31 -13.47 20.19
CA PHE A 84 -17.86 -14.53 19.30
C PHE A 84 -17.97 -15.90 19.99
N VAL A 85 -18.57 -16.87 19.32
CA VAL A 85 -18.67 -18.26 19.78
C VAL A 85 -17.74 -19.12 18.94
N ALA A 86 -16.63 -19.54 19.53
CA ALA A 86 -15.68 -20.45 18.88
C ALA A 86 -16.23 -21.87 18.90
N VAL A 87 -16.27 -22.53 17.74
CA VAL A 87 -16.79 -23.89 17.62
C VAL A 87 -15.73 -24.85 17.12
N GLU A 88 -15.89 -26.12 17.51
CA GLU A 88 -15.09 -27.22 16.97
C GLU A 88 -15.75 -27.83 15.73
N GLU A 89 -14.98 -28.61 15.00
CA GLU A 89 -15.47 -29.36 13.85
C GLU A 89 -16.60 -30.32 14.29
N GLY A 90 -17.72 -30.31 13.56
CA GLY A 90 -18.91 -31.12 13.90
C GLY A 90 -19.89 -30.48 14.88
N ALA A 91 -19.68 -29.23 15.30
CA ALA A 91 -20.68 -28.46 16.05
C ALA A 91 -22.02 -28.33 15.28
N PRO A 92 -23.16 -28.13 15.97
CA PRO A 92 -24.45 -27.94 15.33
C PRO A 92 -24.42 -26.83 14.27
N ALA A 93 -25.02 -27.07 13.11
CA ALA A 93 -25.15 -26.06 12.08
C ALA A 93 -26.01 -24.89 12.58
N VAL A 94 -25.45 -23.68 12.51
CA VAL A 94 -26.14 -22.42 12.82
C VAL A 94 -26.19 -21.55 11.58
N SER A 95 -27.25 -20.76 11.45
CA SER A 95 -27.43 -19.80 10.37
C SER A 95 -27.72 -18.41 10.92
N VAL A 96 -27.37 -17.37 10.17
CA VAL A 96 -27.73 -15.99 10.50
C VAL A 96 -29.25 -15.89 10.72
N GLY A 97 -29.67 -15.24 11.80
CA GLY A 97 -31.06 -15.13 12.23
C GLY A 97 -31.55 -16.25 13.16
N ASP A 98 -30.76 -17.30 13.39
CA ASP A 98 -31.07 -18.30 14.41
C ASP A 98 -30.99 -17.70 15.81
N ARG A 99 -32.02 -17.91 16.62
CA ARG A 99 -31.95 -17.64 18.06
C ARG A 99 -31.35 -18.86 18.74
N VAL A 100 -30.23 -18.68 19.44
CA VAL A 100 -29.49 -19.76 20.09
C VAL A 100 -29.25 -19.44 21.55
N ARG A 101 -29.30 -20.48 22.38
CA ARG A 101 -28.80 -20.46 23.75
C ARG A 101 -27.47 -21.19 23.78
N VAL A 102 -26.44 -20.54 24.31
CA VAL A 102 -25.07 -21.06 24.33
C VAL A 102 -24.61 -21.19 25.78
N HIS A 103 -24.19 -22.40 26.13
CA HIS A 103 -23.49 -22.70 27.39
C HIS A 103 -22.02 -22.84 27.06
N GLY A 104 -21.16 -21.95 27.56
CA GLY A 104 -19.74 -21.95 27.20
C GLY A 104 -18.86 -21.36 28.29
N ILE A 105 -17.55 -21.47 28.10
CA ILE A 105 -16.54 -20.88 28.98
C ILE A 105 -16.05 -19.58 28.34
N VAL A 106 -16.09 -18.49 29.08
CA VAL A 106 -15.56 -17.20 28.62
C VAL A 106 -14.04 -17.29 28.51
N GLY A 107 -13.49 -16.81 27.39
CA GLY A 107 -12.05 -16.73 27.17
C GLY A 107 -11.66 -15.58 26.26
N GLU A 108 -10.36 -15.30 26.23
CA GLU A 108 -9.78 -14.21 25.45
C GLU A 108 -8.99 -14.77 24.27
N ARG A 109 -9.48 -14.54 23.05
CA ARG A 109 -8.74 -14.93 21.84
C ARG A 109 -7.70 -13.87 21.54
N LYS A 110 -6.43 -14.28 21.42
CA LYS A 110 -5.35 -13.36 21.03
C LYS A 110 -5.66 -12.74 19.67
N ALA A 111 -5.77 -11.42 19.65
CA ALA A 111 -6.06 -10.64 18.46
C ALA A 111 -4.82 -9.96 17.87
N GLY A 112 -3.61 -10.18 18.42
CA GLY A 112 -2.36 -9.56 17.97
C GLY A 112 -1.95 -8.38 18.86
N GLY A 113 -0.64 -8.19 19.04
CA GLY A 113 -0.13 -7.30 20.09
C GLY A 113 -0.66 -7.71 21.47
N GLU A 114 -1.14 -6.71 22.22
CA GLU A 114 -1.82 -6.87 23.52
C GLU A 114 -3.36 -7.00 23.39
N GLY A 115 -3.91 -6.89 22.18
CA GLY A 115 -5.36 -6.96 21.95
C GLY A 115 -5.92 -8.37 22.05
N THR A 116 -7.14 -8.50 22.55
CA THR A 116 -7.89 -9.75 22.62
C THR A 116 -9.32 -9.54 22.15
N LEU A 117 -9.97 -10.64 21.76
CA LEU A 117 -11.39 -10.70 21.42
C LEU A 117 -12.07 -11.61 22.44
N THR A 118 -13.08 -11.11 23.14
CA THR A 118 -13.85 -11.93 24.10
C THR A 118 -14.66 -12.97 23.34
N ALA A 119 -14.54 -14.23 23.77
CA ALA A 119 -15.21 -15.35 23.12
C ALA A 119 -15.76 -16.37 24.10
N LEU A 120 -16.71 -17.19 23.62
CA LEU A 120 -17.11 -18.43 24.27
C LEU A 120 -16.42 -19.63 23.64
N HIS A 121 -15.87 -20.49 24.49
CA HIS A 121 -15.21 -21.74 24.14
C HIS A 121 -15.97 -22.96 24.66
N ALA A 122 -15.74 -24.11 24.02
CA ALA A 122 -16.41 -25.38 24.29
C ALA A 122 -17.95 -25.24 24.42
N PRO A 123 -18.62 -24.61 23.45
CA PRO A 123 -20.02 -24.28 23.59
C PRO A 123 -20.93 -25.51 23.40
N ALA A 124 -21.89 -25.70 24.30
CA ALA A 124 -23.11 -26.45 23.99
C ALA A 124 -24.16 -25.47 23.45
N ILE A 125 -24.62 -25.71 22.22
CA ILE A 125 -25.48 -24.80 21.46
C ILE A 125 -26.87 -25.41 21.33
N GLU A 126 -27.89 -24.69 21.78
CA GLU A 126 -29.28 -25.08 21.65
C GLU A 126 -30.07 -24.06 20.82
N LYS A 127 -30.62 -24.50 19.67
CA LYS A 127 -31.47 -23.65 18.83
C LYS A 127 -32.85 -23.43 19.48
N ARG A 128 -33.29 -22.18 19.52
CA ARG A 128 -34.55 -21.72 20.16
C ARG A 128 -35.55 -21.12 19.17
N GLY A 129 -35.25 -21.18 17.87
CA GLY A 129 -36.07 -20.63 16.80
C GLY A 129 -35.28 -19.64 15.96
N THR A 130 -35.97 -18.63 15.43
CA THR A 130 -35.37 -17.54 14.66
C THR A 130 -35.84 -16.18 15.19
N ALA A 131 -35.06 -15.14 14.92
CA ALA A 131 -35.38 -13.75 15.25
C ALA A 131 -34.72 -12.80 14.25
N PRO A 132 -35.21 -11.54 14.13
CA PRO A 132 -34.53 -10.53 13.32
C PRO A 132 -33.09 -10.29 13.81
N VAL A 133 -32.17 -10.10 12.86
CA VAL A 133 -30.77 -9.77 13.16
C VAL A 133 -30.70 -8.32 13.64
N PRO A 134 -30.18 -8.04 14.85
CA PRO A 134 -29.97 -6.68 15.30
C PRO A 134 -28.94 -5.97 14.42
N LEU A 135 -29.22 -4.72 14.03
CA LEU A 135 -28.34 -3.90 13.21
C LEU A 135 -28.18 -2.51 13.85
N ALA A 136 -27.01 -2.26 14.43
CA ALA A 136 -26.68 -0.95 14.97
C ALA A 136 -26.16 -0.01 13.88
N VAL A 137 -26.27 1.30 14.09
CA VAL A 137 -25.85 2.31 13.11
C VAL A 137 -24.70 3.13 13.69
N ILE A 138 -23.62 3.26 12.92
CA ILE A 138 -22.48 4.12 13.24
C ILE A 138 -22.51 5.33 12.30
N ASP A 139 -22.89 6.49 12.82
CA ASP A 139 -23.05 7.72 12.05
C ASP A 139 -21.77 8.57 11.94
N ALA A 140 -20.74 8.26 12.74
CA ALA A 140 -19.45 8.94 12.73
C ALA A 140 -18.36 7.99 13.28
N LEU A 141 -17.08 8.35 13.12
CA LEU A 141 -15.96 7.61 13.70
C LEU A 141 -16.18 7.44 15.22
N PRO A 142 -16.30 6.19 15.73
CA PRO A 142 -16.47 5.97 17.16
C PRO A 142 -15.28 6.50 17.97
N PRO A 143 -15.50 6.92 19.23
CA PRO A 143 -14.40 7.32 20.09
C PRO A 143 -13.48 6.15 20.45
N GLN A 144 -14.06 4.95 20.50
CA GLN A 144 -13.44 3.66 20.78
C GLN A 144 -14.27 2.56 20.11
N TRP A 145 -13.62 1.47 19.73
CA TRP A 145 -14.27 0.34 19.06
C TRP A 145 -14.72 -0.77 20.02
N GLU A 146 -14.18 -0.82 21.25
CA GLU A 146 -14.48 -1.85 22.25
C GLU A 146 -15.98 -2.08 22.52
N PRO A 147 -16.82 -1.04 22.71
CA PRO A 147 -18.26 -1.25 22.92
C PRO A 147 -19.00 -1.79 21.69
N TRP A 148 -18.32 -1.88 20.55
CA TRP A 148 -18.86 -2.43 19.32
C TRP A 148 -18.34 -3.84 19.04
N GLU A 149 -17.44 -4.39 19.86
CA GLU A 149 -16.78 -5.68 19.60
C GLU A 149 -17.80 -6.80 19.35
N GLY A 150 -17.78 -7.39 18.16
CA GLY A 150 -18.69 -8.46 17.73
C GLY A 150 -20.04 -7.98 17.22
N MET A 151 -20.36 -6.68 17.33
CA MET A 151 -21.66 -6.15 16.90
C MET A 151 -21.76 -6.05 15.38
N GLN A 152 -22.91 -6.46 14.85
CA GLN A 152 -23.38 -6.20 13.51
C GLN A 152 -23.78 -4.73 13.39
N VAL A 153 -23.07 -4.03 12.51
CA VAL A 153 -23.22 -2.59 12.30
C VAL A 153 -23.44 -2.24 10.83
N ARG A 154 -24.11 -1.11 10.60
CA ARG A 154 -24.09 -0.35 9.36
C ARG A 154 -23.40 0.98 9.61
N ILE A 155 -22.27 1.21 8.96
CA ILE A 155 -21.60 2.50 8.97
C ILE A 155 -22.35 3.41 7.98
N ALA A 156 -23.07 4.39 8.54
CA ALA A 156 -23.80 5.39 7.78
C ALA A 156 -22.88 6.54 7.31
N ALA A 157 -21.83 6.83 8.08
CA ALA A 157 -20.78 7.75 7.66
C ALA A 157 -20.13 7.29 6.35
N PRO A 158 -19.81 8.21 5.42
CA PRO A 158 -19.03 7.85 4.24
C PRO A 158 -17.61 7.44 4.66
N LEU A 159 -17.14 6.32 4.11
CA LEU A 159 -15.75 5.91 4.21
C LEU A 159 -15.04 6.19 2.89
N THR A 160 -13.73 6.43 2.96
CA THR A 160 -12.87 6.55 1.79
C THR A 160 -12.05 5.27 1.67
N LEU A 161 -12.06 4.65 0.49
CA LEU A 161 -11.15 3.55 0.16
C LEU A 161 -9.72 4.12 0.12
N SER A 162 -8.87 3.64 1.02
CA SER A 162 -7.51 4.14 1.19
C SER A 162 -6.47 3.21 0.56
N GLY A 163 -6.72 1.90 0.52
CA GLY A 163 -5.76 0.93 -0.02
C GLY A 163 -6.40 -0.40 -0.45
N THR A 164 -5.79 -1.04 -1.46
CA THR A 164 -6.24 -2.30 -2.07
C THR A 164 -5.14 -3.37 -2.10
N ASP A 165 -3.98 -3.10 -1.48
CA ASP A 165 -2.76 -3.89 -1.57
C ASP A 165 -2.88 -5.28 -0.93
N ALA A 166 -3.70 -5.41 0.11
CA ALA A 166 -3.97 -6.66 0.80
C ALA A 166 -5.08 -7.51 0.15
N LEU A 167 -5.84 -6.97 -0.82
CA LEU A 167 -7.06 -7.60 -1.33
C LEU A 167 -6.79 -8.99 -1.91
N GLY A 168 -5.84 -9.10 -2.84
CA GLY A 168 -5.54 -10.36 -3.51
C GLY A 168 -4.81 -11.39 -2.62
N ARG A 169 -4.32 -10.97 -1.44
CA ARG A 169 -3.53 -11.82 -0.54
C ARG A 169 -4.32 -12.26 0.69
N PHE A 170 -5.20 -11.41 1.19
CA PHE A 170 -5.90 -11.61 2.46
C PHE A 170 -7.40 -11.30 2.36
N GLY A 171 -7.92 -10.92 1.19
CA GLY A 171 -9.32 -10.51 1.08
C GLY A 171 -9.63 -9.20 1.81
N GLU A 172 -8.61 -8.35 2.03
CA GLU A 172 -8.74 -7.14 2.85
C GLU A 172 -8.64 -5.84 2.02
N LEU A 173 -9.52 -4.88 2.30
CA LEU A 173 -9.38 -3.48 1.88
C LEU A 173 -9.08 -2.59 3.08
N THR A 174 -8.28 -1.53 2.88
CA THR A 174 -8.13 -0.47 3.88
C THR A 174 -9.06 0.68 3.53
N ALA A 175 -9.95 1.04 4.45
CA ALA A 175 -10.81 2.21 4.37
C ALA A 175 -10.47 3.20 5.51
N SER A 176 -11.03 4.40 5.42
CA SER A 176 -10.88 5.41 6.46
C SER A 176 -12.07 6.34 6.59
N PHE A 177 -12.33 6.80 7.80
CA PHE A 177 -13.23 7.92 8.03
C PHE A 177 -12.57 9.23 7.59
N GLY A 178 -13.35 10.19 7.11
CA GLY A 178 -12.93 11.59 6.93
C GLY A 178 -12.02 11.90 5.72
N GLY A 179 -11.92 11.01 4.73
CA GLY A 179 -11.04 11.18 3.57
C GLY A 179 -9.75 10.36 3.67
N ARG A 180 -8.87 10.53 2.68
CA ARG A 180 -7.58 9.81 2.55
C ARG A 180 -6.71 9.94 3.80
N LEU A 181 -5.92 8.90 4.04
CA LEU A 181 -4.85 8.90 5.03
C LEU A 181 -3.54 9.33 4.35
N TRP A 182 -2.81 10.25 4.98
CA TRP A 182 -1.56 10.78 4.44
C TRP A 182 -0.36 10.11 5.09
N GLN A 183 0.68 9.83 4.32
CA GLN A 183 1.97 9.42 4.86
C GLN A 183 2.45 10.50 5.86
N PRO A 184 2.70 10.17 7.14
CA PRO A 184 3.05 11.19 8.13
C PRO A 184 4.29 12.01 7.75
N SER A 185 5.32 11.37 7.16
CA SER A 185 6.53 12.04 6.66
C SER A 185 6.36 12.75 5.30
N GLU A 186 5.17 12.72 4.70
CA GLU A 186 4.83 13.60 3.57
C GLU A 186 4.41 14.98 4.07
N VAL A 187 3.66 15.04 5.17
CA VAL A 187 3.02 16.28 5.64
C VAL A 187 3.69 16.88 6.88
N ALA A 188 4.53 16.11 7.58
CA ALA A 188 5.17 16.54 8.82
C ALA A 188 6.61 16.02 8.92
N ALA A 189 7.50 16.81 9.52
CA ALA A 189 8.88 16.39 9.74
C ALA A 189 8.94 15.19 10.71
N PRO A 190 9.67 14.11 10.37
CA PRO A 190 9.97 13.00 11.28
C PRO A 190 10.39 13.48 12.68
N GLY A 191 9.83 12.85 13.72
CA GLY A 191 10.10 13.21 15.12
C GLY A 191 9.42 14.50 15.63
N SER A 192 8.70 15.25 14.79
CA SER A 192 7.94 16.42 15.24
C SER A 192 6.62 16.04 15.94
N ALA A 193 6.09 16.94 16.76
CA ALA A 193 4.78 16.76 17.39
C ALA A 193 3.65 16.60 16.35
N GLU A 194 3.77 17.29 15.22
CA GLU A 194 2.82 17.18 14.11
C GLU A 194 2.87 15.79 13.46
N PHE A 195 4.06 15.21 13.29
CA PHE A 195 4.21 13.83 12.79
C PHE A 195 3.54 12.81 13.72
N THR A 196 3.73 12.96 15.03
CA THR A 196 3.04 12.11 16.02
C THR A 196 1.52 12.28 15.93
N ARG A 197 1.05 13.52 15.77
CA ARG A 197 -0.39 13.83 15.65
C ARG A 197 -1.01 13.20 14.40
N VAL A 198 -0.36 13.30 13.24
CA VAL A 198 -0.84 12.71 11.98
C VAL A 198 -0.82 11.18 12.05
N THR A 199 0.23 10.59 12.62
CA THR A 199 0.30 9.13 12.82
C THR A 199 -0.88 8.63 13.66
N ALA A 200 -1.14 9.27 14.81
CA ALA A 200 -2.25 8.90 15.68
C ALA A 200 -3.63 9.14 15.04
N ASP A 201 -3.81 10.23 14.29
CA ASP A 201 -5.06 10.49 13.56
C ASP A 201 -5.33 9.43 12.48
N ASN A 202 -4.30 9.04 11.73
CA ASN A 202 -4.40 7.98 10.73
C ASN A 202 -4.80 6.64 11.34
N GLU A 203 -4.14 6.22 12.42
CA GLU A 203 -4.46 4.98 13.14
C GLU A 203 -5.91 4.99 13.63
N ARG A 204 -6.37 6.11 14.18
CA ARG A 204 -7.73 6.26 14.71
C ARG A 204 -8.79 6.20 13.61
N ARG A 205 -8.50 6.75 12.43
CA ARG A 205 -9.45 6.85 11.31
C ARG A 205 -9.46 5.63 10.40
N ARG A 206 -8.42 4.80 10.44
CA ARG A 206 -8.27 3.60 9.62
C ARG A 206 -9.25 2.51 10.06
N LEU A 207 -9.83 1.81 9.08
CA LEU A 207 -10.65 0.62 9.28
C LEU A 207 -10.31 -0.40 8.19
N LEU A 208 -10.06 -1.66 8.58
CA LEU A 208 -9.95 -2.76 7.62
C LEU A 208 -11.34 -3.33 7.30
N LEU A 209 -11.59 -3.60 6.02
CA LEU A 209 -12.76 -4.32 5.54
C LEU A 209 -12.31 -5.71 5.09
N ASP A 210 -12.92 -6.75 5.65
CA ASP A 210 -12.42 -8.13 5.61
C ASP A 210 -13.52 -9.06 5.05
N ASP A 211 -13.12 -10.14 4.38
CA ASP A 211 -14.01 -11.08 3.72
C ASP A 211 -14.58 -12.16 4.65
N GLY A 212 -14.13 -12.21 5.90
CA GLY A 212 -14.57 -13.20 6.87
C GLY A 212 -13.83 -14.53 6.77
N SER A 213 -12.64 -14.56 6.16
CA SER A 213 -11.83 -15.76 5.94
C SER A 213 -10.43 -15.65 6.53
N ALA A 214 -9.88 -16.78 6.95
CA ALA A 214 -8.45 -16.92 7.28
C ALA A 214 -7.63 -17.44 6.08
N GLU A 215 -8.25 -17.61 4.91
CA GLU A 215 -7.59 -18.06 3.69
C GLU A 215 -6.60 -17.01 3.19
N ARG A 216 -5.44 -17.50 2.72
CA ARG A 216 -4.44 -16.67 2.06
C ARG A 216 -4.53 -16.88 0.55
N ASP A 217 -4.38 -15.79 -0.19
CA ASP A 217 -4.45 -15.73 -1.64
C ASP A 217 -5.80 -16.28 -2.18
N PRO A 218 -6.94 -15.75 -1.68
CA PRO A 218 -8.26 -16.29 -2.01
C PRO A 218 -8.56 -16.17 -3.50
N ALA A 219 -9.20 -17.20 -4.07
CA ALA A 219 -9.52 -17.21 -5.50
C ALA A 219 -10.51 -16.11 -5.91
N ALA A 220 -11.38 -15.69 -4.99
CA ALA A 220 -12.33 -14.60 -5.18
C ALA A 220 -12.63 -13.90 -3.85
N VAL A 221 -12.92 -12.60 -3.91
CA VAL A 221 -13.34 -11.80 -2.76
C VAL A 221 -14.79 -11.39 -2.96
N TRP A 222 -15.70 -12.02 -2.23
CA TRP A 222 -17.14 -12.03 -2.54
C TRP A 222 -17.81 -10.65 -2.51
N TYR A 223 -17.27 -9.70 -1.73
CA TYR A 223 -17.84 -8.36 -1.60
C TYR A 223 -17.35 -7.39 -2.68
N VAL A 224 -16.40 -7.82 -3.52
CA VAL A 224 -15.92 -7.10 -4.70
C VAL A 224 -16.47 -7.78 -5.94
N THR A 225 -17.32 -7.08 -6.68
CA THR A 225 -17.88 -7.59 -7.93
C THR A 225 -16.90 -7.46 -9.10
N ASP A 226 -16.96 -8.38 -10.06
CA ASP A 226 -16.14 -8.29 -11.26
C ASP A 226 -16.45 -7.03 -12.07
N GLY A 227 -15.39 -6.34 -12.50
CA GLY A 227 -15.51 -5.06 -13.22
C GLY A 227 -15.81 -3.86 -12.33
N GLN A 228 -15.97 -4.03 -11.02
CA GLN A 228 -16.10 -2.92 -10.07
C GLN A 228 -14.76 -2.16 -10.00
N PRO A 229 -14.69 -0.88 -10.41
CA PRO A 229 -13.47 -0.11 -10.33
C PRO A 229 -13.12 0.13 -8.87
N LEU A 230 -11.97 -0.39 -8.45
CA LEU A 230 -11.39 -0.14 -7.14
C LEU A 230 -10.27 0.90 -7.29
N ARG A 231 -10.64 2.15 -7.03
CA ARG A 231 -9.71 3.28 -6.95
C ARG A 231 -9.58 3.79 -5.54
N THR A 232 -8.38 3.98 -5.02
CA THR A 232 -8.25 4.72 -3.75
C THR A 232 -8.79 6.15 -3.93
N GLY A 233 -9.37 6.71 -2.88
CA GLY A 233 -10.24 7.89 -2.96
C GLY A 233 -11.72 7.59 -3.26
N SER A 234 -12.09 6.35 -3.62
CA SER A 234 -13.51 5.96 -3.77
C SER A 234 -14.29 6.14 -2.47
N MET A 235 -15.54 6.61 -2.59
CA MET A 235 -16.44 6.69 -1.46
C MET A 235 -17.20 5.37 -1.29
N LEU A 236 -17.23 4.86 -0.06
CA LEU A 236 -17.99 3.68 0.35
C LEU A 236 -19.13 4.14 1.25
N THR A 237 -20.36 3.70 0.96
CA THR A 237 -21.56 4.12 1.70
C THR A 237 -22.35 2.92 2.18
N GLY A 238 -22.89 3.01 3.40
CA GLY A 238 -23.74 1.96 3.95
C GLY A 238 -23.01 0.64 4.17
N VAL A 239 -21.71 0.70 4.48
CA VAL A 239 -20.87 -0.48 4.70
C VAL A 239 -21.41 -1.26 5.91
N GLN A 240 -21.63 -2.57 5.71
CA GLN A 240 -22.23 -3.44 6.71
C GLN A 240 -21.33 -4.61 7.03
N GLY A 241 -21.24 -4.94 8.32
CA GLY A 241 -20.44 -6.05 8.79
C GLY A 241 -20.41 -6.15 10.30
N ILE A 242 -19.61 -7.08 10.79
CA ILE A 242 -19.39 -7.32 12.20
C ILE A 242 -18.06 -6.70 12.61
N VAL A 243 -18.07 -5.85 13.63
CA VAL A 243 -16.84 -5.31 14.20
C VAL A 243 -16.09 -6.45 14.86
N ASP A 244 -14.86 -6.69 14.46
CA ASP A 244 -14.03 -7.80 14.94
C ASP A 244 -12.65 -7.26 15.28
N GLN A 245 -11.94 -7.95 16.16
CA GLN A 245 -10.58 -7.60 16.54
C GLN A 245 -9.65 -8.77 16.27
N ARG A 246 -8.80 -8.64 15.24
CA ARG A 246 -7.83 -9.66 14.81
C ARG A 246 -6.61 -9.02 14.17
N HIS A 247 -5.49 -9.76 14.16
CA HIS A 247 -4.19 -9.38 13.57
C HIS A 247 -3.69 -7.96 13.91
N GLY A 248 -3.94 -7.48 15.13
CA GLY A 248 -3.39 -6.25 15.70
C GLY A 248 -4.31 -5.04 15.65
N GLY A 249 -5.57 -5.18 15.21
CA GLY A 249 -6.51 -4.06 15.19
C GLY A 249 -7.96 -4.44 14.91
N TYR A 250 -8.84 -3.44 15.00
CA TYR A 250 -10.25 -3.59 14.64
C TYR A 250 -10.45 -3.60 13.12
N ARG A 251 -11.42 -4.40 12.70
CA ARG A 251 -11.82 -4.62 11.31
C ARG A 251 -13.32 -4.81 11.25
N LEU A 252 -13.85 -4.78 10.04
CA LEU A 252 -15.24 -5.08 9.76
C LEU A 252 -15.30 -6.34 8.89
N GLN A 253 -15.78 -7.45 9.47
CA GLN A 253 -16.10 -8.66 8.71
C GLN A 253 -17.36 -8.39 7.91
N LEU A 254 -17.21 -8.17 6.61
CA LEU A 254 -18.32 -7.70 5.78
C LEU A 254 -19.45 -8.74 5.76
N THR A 255 -20.69 -8.26 5.72
CA THR A 255 -21.90 -9.10 5.62
C THR A 255 -22.81 -8.72 4.46
N ALA A 256 -22.44 -7.67 3.71
CA ALA A 256 -23.07 -7.26 2.47
C ALA A 256 -22.01 -6.81 1.44
N PRO A 257 -22.30 -6.89 0.14
CA PRO A 257 -21.41 -6.36 -0.90
C PRO A 257 -21.14 -4.86 -0.73
N LEU A 258 -19.97 -4.41 -1.19
CA LEU A 258 -19.61 -2.99 -1.12
C LEU A 258 -20.27 -2.19 -2.24
N ALA A 259 -20.99 -1.14 -1.88
CA ALA A 259 -21.36 -0.06 -2.77
C ALA A 259 -20.20 0.95 -2.85
N THR A 260 -19.49 0.97 -3.98
CA THR A 260 -18.41 1.92 -4.24
C THR A 260 -18.86 2.98 -5.24
N ALA A 261 -18.53 4.24 -4.96
CA ALA A 261 -18.57 5.33 -5.93
C ALA A 261 -17.12 5.73 -6.23
N ALA A 262 -16.56 5.17 -7.30
CA ALA A 262 -15.19 5.48 -7.71
C ALA A 262 -15.11 6.90 -8.30
N PRO A 263 -14.02 7.64 -8.01
CA PRO A 263 -13.79 8.92 -8.69
C PRO A 263 -13.61 8.67 -10.19
N GLU A 264 -14.05 9.64 -10.99
CA GLU A 264 -13.80 9.62 -12.42
C GLU A 264 -12.29 9.62 -12.68
N ARG A 265 -11.86 8.77 -13.62
CA ARG A 265 -10.48 8.72 -14.09
C ARG A 265 -10.12 10.07 -14.72
N PRO A 266 -9.14 10.82 -14.17
CA PRO A 266 -8.88 12.19 -14.62
C PRO A 266 -8.24 12.20 -16.00
N ALA A 267 -8.64 13.15 -16.84
CA ALA A 267 -7.97 13.38 -18.12
C ALA A 267 -6.47 13.70 -17.92
N PRO A 268 -5.60 13.43 -18.93
CA PRO A 268 -4.21 13.83 -18.87
C PRO A 268 -4.08 15.33 -18.59
N PRO A 269 -3.23 15.75 -17.63
CA PRO A 269 -3.11 17.15 -17.27
C PRO A 269 -2.43 17.94 -18.40
N HIS A 270 -2.84 19.20 -18.54
CA HIS A 270 -2.15 20.17 -19.38
C HIS A 270 -1.44 21.19 -18.49
N VAL A 271 -0.15 21.39 -18.72
CA VAL A 271 0.64 22.45 -18.07
C VAL A 271 0.97 23.55 -19.07
N GLN A 272 1.05 24.79 -18.59
CA GLN A 272 1.52 25.91 -19.40
C GLN A 272 3.04 25.80 -19.63
N GLY A 273 3.57 26.55 -20.61
CA GLY A 273 4.99 26.56 -20.96
C GLY A 273 5.27 25.89 -22.31
N ARG A 274 6.36 26.30 -22.95
CA ARG A 274 6.73 25.83 -24.31
C ARG A 274 7.57 24.58 -24.34
N LEU A 275 8.27 24.26 -23.25
CA LEU A 275 9.04 23.03 -23.11
C LEU A 275 8.43 22.19 -21.98
N ARG A 276 8.09 20.94 -22.28
CA ARG A 276 7.50 20.00 -21.34
C ARG A 276 8.49 18.92 -20.93
N VAL A 277 8.66 18.73 -19.62
CA VAL A 277 9.55 17.74 -19.04
C VAL A 277 8.75 16.85 -18.10
N ALA A 278 8.85 15.54 -18.25
CA ALA A 278 8.14 14.56 -17.42
C ALA A 278 9.09 13.57 -16.73
N ALA A 279 8.58 12.86 -15.73
CA ALA A 279 9.24 11.70 -15.14
C ALA A 279 8.27 10.53 -15.05
N PHE A 280 8.77 9.32 -15.31
CA PHE A 280 8.01 8.07 -15.27
C PHE A 280 8.81 6.99 -14.55
N ASN A 281 8.21 6.39 -13.52
CA ASN A 281 8.58 5.05 -13.10
C ASN A 281 7.92 4.05 -14.06
N LEU A 282 8.68 3.07 -14.56
CA LEU A 282 8.20 2.12 -15.57
C LEU A 282 7.74 0.76 -15.01
N GLU A 283 7.74 0.59 -13.67
CA GLU A 283 7.34 -0.66 -12.99
C GLU A 283 8.14 -1.89 -13.48
N ASN A 284 9.45 -1.76 -13.45
CA ASN A 284 10.45 -2.75 -13.90
C ASN A 284 10.23 -3.16 -15.37
N LEU A 285 10.50 -2.27 -16.32
CA LEU A 285 10.44 -2.59 -17.75
C LEU A 285 11.66 -3.45 -18.15
N PHE A 286 11.48 -4.77 -18.02
CA PHE A 286 12.47 -5.78 -18.40
C PHE A 286 11.97 -6.55 -19.62
N ASN A 287 12.84 -6.74 -20.60
CA ASN A 287 12.46 -7.26 -21.91
C ASN A 287 12.98 -8.68 -22.22
N GLY A 288 13.60 -9.35 -21.25
CA GLY A 288 14.07 -10.73 -21.39
C GLY A 288 15.41 -10.81 -22.11
N ASP A 289 15.46 -11.54 -23.23
CA ASP A 289 16.66 -11.60 -24.09
C ASP A 289 16.67 -10.55 -25.20
N GLY A 290 15.71 -9.62 -25.20
CA GLY A 290 15.53 -8.61 -26.24
C GLY A 290 15.06 -9.16 -27.59
N ARG A 291 14.84 -10.47 -27.72
CA ARG A 291 14.47 -11.18 -28.96
C ARG A 291 13.15 -11.94 -28.85
N GLY A 292 12.37 -11.67 -27.80
CA GLY A 292 11.08 -12.28 -27.53
C GLY A 292 11.14 -13.54 -26.65
N GLY A 293 12.32 -13.91 -26.15
CA GLY A 293 12.55 -14.97 -25.17
C GLY A 293 13.00 -14.41 -23.82
N GLY A 294 13.62 -15.25 -22.97
CA GLY A 294 14.19 -14.82 -21.69
C GLY A 294 13.20 -14.61 -20.53
N PHE A 295 12.00 -15.21 -20.61
CA PHE A 295 10.96 -15.12 -19.59
C PHE A 295 10.89 -16.37 -18.68
N PRO A 296 10.48 -16.25 -17.41
CA PRO A 296 10.22 -14.99 -16.70
C PRO A 296 11.52 -14.21 -16.49
N THR A 297 11.44 -12.90 -16.62
CA THR A 297 12.54 -12.01 -16.29
C THR A 297 12.81 -12.02 -14.78
N GLN A 298 13.95 -11.48 -14.35
CA GLN A 298 14.26 -11.32 -12.93
C GLN A 298 13.25 -10.41 -12.22
N ARG A 299 12.72 -9.41 -12.93
CA ARG A 299 11.79 -8.37 -12.45
C ARG A 299 10.82 -7.97 -13.56
N GLY A 300 9.64 -7.46 -13.21
CA GLY A 300 8.67 -7.00 -14.21
C GLY A 300 7.86 -8.11 -14.88
N ALA A 301 7.72 -8.03 -16.20
CA ALA A 301 6.88 -8.93 -16.99
C ALA A 301 7.34 -10.40 -16.95
N ARG A 302 6.42 -11.32 -16.62
CA ARG A 302 6.73 -12.76 -16.54
C ARG A 302 6.59 -13.51 -17.86
N THR A 303 5.99 -12.89 -18.86
CA THR A 303 5.80 -13.44 -20.21
C THR A 303 5.93 -12.34 -21.26
N LEU A 304 6.18 -12.73 -22.51
CA LEU A 304 6.19 -11.79 -23.65
C LEU A 304 4.87 -11.02 -23.78
N GLN A 305 3.73 -11.69 -23.52
CA GLN A 305 2.42 -11.04 -23.57
C GLN A 305 2.29 -9.94 -22.51
N GLN A 306 2.80 -10.17 -21.30
CA GLN A 306 2.83 -9.15 -20.26
C GLN A 306 3.75 -7.98 -20.61
N LEU A 307 4.91 -8.25 -21.23
CA LEU A 307 5.80 -7.18 -21.72
C LEU A 307 5.10 -6.32 -22.78
N GLN A 308 4.40 -6.95 -23.72
CA GLN A 308 3.65 -6.26 -24.76
C GLN A 308 2.54 -5.38 -24.17
N ALA A 309 1.81 -5.90 -23.17
CA ALA A 309 0.80 -5.15 -22.44
C ALA A 309 1.40 -3.97 -21.66
N GLN A 310 2.52 -4.18 -20.96
CA GLN A 310 3.23 -3.13 -20.23
C GLN A 310 3.70 -2.03 -21.18
N THR A 311 4.34 -2.40 -22.28
CA THR A 311 4.82 -1.47 -23.31
C THR A 311 3.66 -0.67 -23.92
N ALA A 312 2.53 -1.32 -24.23
CA ALA A 312 1.36 -0.63 -24.77
C ALA A 312 0.78 0.42 -23.79
N LYS A 313 0.63 0.07 -22.51
CA LYS A 313 0.19 1.00 -21.46
C LYS A 313 1.16 2.17 -21.29
N LEU A 314 2.47 1.92 -21.25
CA LEU A 314 3.49 2.96 -21.13
C LEU A 314 3.47 3.90 -22.34
N VAL A 315 3.38 3.37 -23.56
CA VAL A 315 3.26 4.17 -24.79
C VAL A 315 2.00 5.03 -24.78
N ALA A 316 0.85 4.47 -24.39
CA ALA A 316 -0.40 5.22 -24.26
C ALA A 316 -0.26 6.37 -23.25
N THR A 317 0.38 6.12 -22.11
CA THR A 317 0.58 7.10 -21.04
C THR A 317 1.53 8.22 -21.48
N ILE A 318 2.69 7.88 -22.03
CA ILE A 318 3.69 8.86 -22.49
C ILE A 318 3.11 9.73 -23.62
N ARG A 319 2.39 9.14 -24.58
CA ARG A 319 1.73 9.89 -25.66
C ARG A 319 0.66 10.83 -25.15
N ALA A 320 -0.15 10.38 -24.19
CA ALA A 320 -1.24 11.19 -23.63
C ALA A 320 -0.73 12.38 -22.80
N LEU A 321 0.35 12.19 -22.02
CA LEU A 321 0.99 13.26 -21.25
C LEU A 321 1.78 14.24 -22.14
N ASP A 322 2.16 13.79 -23.33
CA ASP A 322 2.76 14.58 -24.40
C ASP A 322 4.05 15.36 -24.00
N PRO A 323 5.06 14.76 -23.33
CA PRO A 323 6.26 15.50 -22.91
C PRO A 323 7.30 15.63 -24.04
N ASP A 324 8.12 16.69 -24.01
CA ASP A 324 9.22 16.88 -24.98
C ASP A 324 10.50 16.17 -24.55
N ILE A 325 10.70 16.03 -23.24
CA ILE A 325 11.77 15.27 -22.58
C ILE A 325 11.12 14.45 -21.46
N ALA A 326 11.52 13.19 -21.30
CA ALA A 326 11.08 12.35 -20.17
C ALA A 326 12.25 11.64 -19.49
N ALA A 327 12.30 11.75 -18.17
CA ALA A 327 13.12 10.92 -17.29
C ALA A 327 12.42 9.59 -17.02
N LEU A 328 13.17 8.50 -17.08
CA LEU A 328 12.67 7.14 -16.90
C LEU A 328 13.38 6.51 -15.70
N MET A 329 12.62 5.88 -14.82
CA MET A 329 13.11 5.04 -13.73
C MET A 329 12.60 3.61 -13.94
N GLU A 330 13.19 2.63 -13.24
CA GLU A 330 12.76 1.23 -13.32
C GLU A 330 12.91 0.63 -14.73
N LEU A 331 13.97 1.03 -15.43
CA LEU A 331 14.38 0.52 -16.74
C LEU A 331 15.45 -0.57 -16.58
N GLU A 332 15.39 -1.65 -17.36
CA GLU A 332 16.43 -2.68 -17.33
C GLU A 332 17.82 -2.13 -17.75
N ASN A 333 18.87 -2.61 -17.09
CA ASN A 333 20.25 -2.28 -17.39
C ASN A 333 20.86 -3.27 -18.39
N ASP A 334 20.32 -3.27 -19.61
CA ASP A 334 20.65 -4.17 -20.73
C ASP A 334 21.40 -3.45 -21.89
N GLY A 335 21.94 -2.26 -21.61
CA GLY A 335 22.68 -1.44 -22.56
C GLY A 335 21.80 -0.57 -23.46
N TYR A 336 22.34 -0.20 -24.63
CA TYR A 336 21.74 0.76 -25.57
C TYR A 336 21.61 0.21 -27.00
N GLY A 337 21.89 -1.08 -27.18
CA GLY A 337 21.72 -1.74 -28.47
C GLY A 337 20.24 -1.83 -28.88
N PRO A 338 19.95 -2.23 -30.12
CA PRO A 338 18.57 -2.37 -30.63
C PRO A 338 17.74 -3.40 -29.84
N GLU A 339 18.40 -4.31 -29.13
CA GLU A 339 17.75 -5.33 -28.29
C GLU A 339 17.43 -4.82 -26.88
N SER A 340 17.85 -3.61 -26.51
CA SER A 340 17.59 -3.05 -25.17
C SER A 340 16.14 -2.66 -24.97
N SER A 341 15.66 -2.78 -23.74
CA SER A 341 14.35 -2.32 -23.26
C SER A 341 14.09 -0.86 -23.61
N LEU A 342 15.13 0.00 -23.51
CA LEU A 342 15.07 1.41 -23.88
C LEU A 342 14.86 1.62 -25.38
N ALA A 343 15.62 0.91 -26.21
CA ALA A 343 15.48 1.00 -27.66
C ALA A 343 14.09 0.53 -28.10
N GLN A 344 13.62 -0.60 -27.57
CA GLN A 344 12.29 -1.13 -27.88
C GLN A 344 11.15 -0.20 -27.44
N LEU A 345 11.25 0.44 -26.28
CA LEU A 345 10.29 1.46 -25.85
C LEU A 345 10.26 2.65 -26.82
N VAL A 346 11.43 3.15 -27.23
CA VAL A 346 11.53 4.26 -28.19
C VAL A 346 11.00 3.86 -29.57
N ASP A 347 11.28 2.64 -30.03
CA ASP A 347 10.72 2.11 -31.28
C ASP A 347 9.19 2.02 -31.22
N ALA A 348 8.63 1.57 -30.09
CA ALA A 348 7.19 1.52 -29.86
C ALA A 348 6.56 2.92 -29.82
N LEU A 349 7.23 3.91 -29.21
CA LEU A 349 6.79 5.30 -29.24
C LEU A 349 6.83 5.90 -30.66
N ASN A 350 7.80 5.49 -31.47
CA ASN A 350 7.96 5.93 -32.86
C ASN A 350 7.05 5.18 -33.85
N ALA A 351 6.49 4.04 -33.47
CA ALA A 351 5.53 3.31 -34.28
C ALA A 351 4.32 4.20 -34.60
N GLY A 352 4.20 4.64 -35.86
CA GLY A 352 3.19 5.63 -36.28
C GLY A 352 3.74 7.04 -36.55
N GLY A 353 5.06 7.21 -36.67
CA GLY A 353 5.69 8.45 -37.14
C GLY A 353 6.20 9.39 -36.05
N GLY A 354 6.46 8.87 -34.84
CA GLY A 354 7.10 9.64 -33.77
C GLY A 354 8.57 9.99 -34.07
N ASP A 355 9.11 10.97 -33.34
CA ASP A 355 10.50 11.45 -33.45
C ASP A 355 11.30 11.30 -32.15
N TRP A 356 10.94 10.30 -31.35
CA TRP A 356 11.59 9.98 -30.08
C TRP A 356 13.00 9.44 -30.28
N ARG A 357 13.88 9.86 -29.38
CA ARG A 357 15.27 9.43 -29.25
C ARG A 357 15.57 9.21 -27.78
N PHE A 358 16.62 8.47 -27.47
CA PHE A 358 17.14 8.32 -26.12
C PHE A 358 18.54 8.90 -25.98
N VAL A 359 18.93 9.18 -24.74
CA VAL A 359 20.29 9.57 -24.37
C VAL A 359 21.10 8.29 -24.13
N ASP A 360 22.17 8.12 -24.91
CA ASP A 360 23.07 6.97 -24.86
C ASP A 360 24.36 7.35 -24.11
N THR A 361 24.65 6.66 -23.00
CA THR A 361 25.87 6.84 -22.20
C THR A 361 27.01 5.91 -22.63
N GLY A 362 26.79 5.06 -23.64
CA GLY A 362 27.69 4.03 -24.14
C GLY A 362 27.55 2.69 -23.40
N SER A 363 27.70 2.71 -22.07
CA SER A 363 27.57 1.53 -21.21
C SER A 363 27.00 1.91 -19.84
N GLY A 364 26.30 0.98 -19.18
CA GLY A 364 25.69 1.23 -17.87
C GLY A 364 24.68 2.40 -17.90
N PRO A 365 24.24 2.95 -16.75
CA PRO A 365 25.15 3.23 -15.65
C PRO A 365 25.04 2.28 -14.45
N GLY A 366 26.17 2.05 -13.77
CA GLY A 366 26.27 1.20 -12.59
C GLY A 366 26.02 -0.30 -12.83
N PRO A 367 26.20 -1.14 -11.80
CA PRO A 367 26.02 -2.59 -11.87
C PRO A 367 24.60 -3.08 -11.52
N ASP A 368 23.71 -2.22 -11.03
CA ASP A 368 22.33 -2.62 -10.67
C ASP A 368 21.55 -3.06 -11.91
N ALA A 369 20.68 -4.06 -11.74
CA ALA A 369 19.84 -4.56 -12.85
C ALA A 369 18.83 -3.51 -13.34
N ILE A 370 18.53 -2.51 -12.50
CA ILE A 370 17.67 -1.38 -12.84
C ILE A 370 18.55 -0.13 -13.01
N ARG A 371 18.22 0.70 -14.00
CA ARG A 371 18.84 2.00 -14.25
C ARG A 371 17.79 3.08 -14.49
N VAL A 372 18.28 4.31 -14.61
CA VAL A 372 17.51 5.43 -15.13
C VAL A 372 17.79 5.63 -16.63
N GLY A 373 16.92 6.37 -17.31
CA GLY A 373 17.05 6.75 -18.71
C GLY A 373 16.49 8.14 -19.00
N LEU A 374 16.83 8.67 -20.17
CA LEU A 374 16.25 9.91 -20.71
C LEU A 374 15.83 9.68 -22.15
N ILE A 375 14.58 10.00 -22.47
CA ILE A 375 14.05 10.06 -23.83
C ILE A 375 13.61 11.48 -24.17
N TYR A 376 13.62 11.83 -25.46
CA TYR A 376 13.28 13.17 -25.91
C TYR A 376 12.79 13.18 -27.36
N ARG A 377 12.03 14.21 -27.72
CA ARG A 377 11.60 14.46 -29.11
C ARG A 377 12.64 15.26 -29.87
N GLY A 378 13.19 14.65 -30.92
CA GLY A 378 14.28 15.20 -31.70
C GLY A 378 13.97 16.50 -32.46
N GLY A 379 12.71 16.75 -32.77
CA GLY A 379 12.21 17.98 -33.36
C GLY A 379 11.96 19.10 -32.35
N GLN A 380 11.83 18.77 -31.06
CA GLN A 380 11.56 19.75 -29.99
C GLN A 380 12.83 20.23 -29.30
N VAL A 381 13.83 19.37 -29.17
CA VAL A 381 15.08 19.68 -28.46
C VAL A 381 16.31 19.09 -29.16
N ARG A 382 17.47 19.69 -28.90
CA ARG A 382 18.80 19.20 -29.30
C ARG A 382 19.66 18.97 -28.07
N LEU A 383 20.51 17.94 -28.11
CA LEU A 383 21.47 17.69 -27.06
C LEU A 383 22.59 18.75 -27.08
N ARG A 384 23.08 19.11 -25.89
CA ARG A 384 24.25 19.99 -25.70
C ARG A 384 25.22 19.33 -24.72
N GLY A 385 26.50 19.28 -25.08
CA GLY A 385 27.50 18.59 -24.25
C GLY A 385 27.34 17.07 -24.29
N LYS A 386 28.06 16.39 -23.40
CA LYS A 386 27.99 14.93 -23.26
C LYS A 386 26.99 14.56 -22.16
N PRO A 387 26.32 13.40 -22.25
CA PRO A 387 25.62 12.86 -21.11
C PRO A 387 26.61 12.57 -19.99
N ALA A 388 26.16 12.74 -18.75
CA ALA A 388 26.99 12.54 -17.58
C ALA A 388 26.26 11.65 -16.58
N VAL A 389 27.03 10.78 -15.93
CA VAL A 389 26.56 9.84 -14.92
C VAL A 389 27.38 10.06 -13.65
N LEU A 390 26.73 9.96 -12.49
CA LEU A 390 27.42 9.91 -11.21
C LEU A 390 27.45 8.47 -10.68
N GLU A 391 28.64 7.91 -10.55
CA GLU A 391 28.87 6.60 -9.95
C GLU A 391 29.71 6.72 -8.67
N GLY A 392 29.65 5.70 -7.84
CA GLY A 392 30.40 5.60 -6.59
C GLY A 392 29.65 6.11 -5.36
N GLY A 393 30.13 5.71 -4.19
CA GLY A 393 29.41 5.92 -2.93
C GLY A 393 28.07 5.19 -2.96
N PRO A 394 26.93 5.89 -2.76
CA PRO A 394 25.61 5.27 -2.75
C PRO A 394 25.12 4.91 -4.17
N PHE A 395 25.73 5.48 -5.21
CA PHE A 395 25.35 5.30 -6.61
C PHE A 395 26.07 4.10 -7.24
N GLY A 396 25.33 3.01 -7.45
CA GLY A 396 25.87 1.72 -7.87
C GLY A 396 24.90 0.61 -7.48
N GLU A 397 25.29 -0.25 -6.54
CA GLU A 397 24.47 -1.39 -6.06
C GLU A 397 23.24 -0.97 -5.24
N ARG A 398 23.11 0.31 -4.87
CA ARG A 398 22.06 0.80 -3.96
C ARG A 398 21.16 1.84 -4.63
N SER A 399 21.57 3.10 -4.64
CA SER A 399 20.89 4.11 -5.45
C SER A 399 21.34 3.95 -6.90
N ARG A 400 20.43 4.17 -7.85
CA ARG A 400 20.75 4.03 -9.27
C ARG A 400 21.56 5.25 -9.66
N ALA A 401 22.59 5.02 -10.45
CA ALA A 401 23.46 6.09 -10.90
C ALA A 401 22.65 7.12 -11.71
N PRO A 402 22.55 8.38 -11.26
CA PRO A 402 21.72 9.39 -11.90
C PRO A 402 22.33 9.79 -13.25
N LEU A 403 21.46 10.16 -14.18
CA LEU A 403 21.82 10.54 -15.54
C LEU A 403 21.45 12.00 -15.79
N ALA A 404 22.44 12.83 -16.14
CA ALA A 404 22.27 14.22 -16.53
C ALA A 404 22.54 14.42 -18.02
N GLN A 405 21.66 15.16 -18.69
CA GLN A 405 21.87 15.63 -20.06
C GLN A 405 21.34 17.05 -20.21
N ALA A 406 22.10 17.90 -20.91
CA ALA A 406 21.63 19.24 -21.27
C ALA A 406 20.88 19.22 -22.61
N PHE A 407 19.74 19.90 -22.63
CA PHE A 407 18.86 20.04 -23.79
C PHE A 407 18.68 21.51 -24.13
N VAL A 408 18.70 21.82 -25.43
CA VAL A 408 18.40 23.16 -25.95
C VAL A 408 17.12 23.06 -26.77
N PRO A 409 16.10 23.90 -26.51
CA PRO A 409 14.92 23.95 -27.37
C PRO A 409 15.30 24.15 -28.83
N ALA A 410 14.62 23.47 -29.76
CA ALA A 410 14.92 23.56 -31.19
C ALA A 410 14.80 24.99 -31.74
N ARG A 411 13.99 25.83 -31.06
CA ARG A 411 13.78 27.25 -31.35
C ARG A 411 14.88 28.17 -30.79
N GLY A 412 15.89 27.61 -30.12
CA GLY A 412 16.94 28.36 -29.42
C GLY A 412 16.56 28.66 -27.96
N GLY A 413 17.54 29.11 -27.19
CA GLY A 413 17.40 29.37 -25.75
C GLY A 413 18.63 28.92 -24.96
N LYS A 414 18.57 29.07 -23.64
CA LYS A 414 19.60 28.55 -22.74
C LYS A 414 19.45 27.02 -22.58
N PRO A 415 20.55 26.26 -22.44
CA PRO A 415 20.46 24.83 -22.14
C PRO A 415 19.78 24.59 -20.79
N LEU A 416 18.87 23.62 -20.75
CA LEU A 416 18.29 23.04 -19.53
C LEU A 416 18.97 21.70 -19.25
N VAL A 417 19.54 21.54 -18.06
CA VAL A 417 20.04 20.24 -17.59
C VAL A 417 18.90 19.48 -16.94
N VAL A 418 18.58 18.31 -17.50
CA VAL A 418 17.59 17.39 -16.95
C VAL A 418 18.34 16.22 -16.32
N VAL A 419 18.02 15.91 -15.06
CA VAL A 419 18.71 14.91 -14.26
C VAL A 419 17.73 13.85 -13.76
N ALA A 420 17.73 12.68 -14.40
CA ALA A 420 16.96 11.53 -13.95
C ALA A 420 17.64 10.90 -12.73
N ASN A 421 16.87 10.63 -11.68
CA ASN A 421 17.36 9.98 -10.47
C ASN A 421 16.41 8.87 -10.01
N HIS A 422 16.97 7.87 -9.33
CA HIS A 422 16.20 6.81 -8.67
C HIS A 422 16.99 6.32 -7.45
N PHE A 423 16.65 6.85 -6.27
CA PHE A 423 17.36 6.55 -5.03
C PHE A 423 17.01 5.15 -4.50
N LYS A 424 17.81 4.67 -3.53
CA LYS A 424 17.60 3.38 -2.88
C LYS A 424 16.23 3.29 -2.22
N SER A 425 15.48 2.22 -2.51
CA SER A 425 14.18 1.93 -1.91
C SER A 425 14.24 1.74 -0.38
N LYS A 426 13.09 1.93 0.28
CA LYS A 426 12.94 1.88 1.75
C LYS A 426 12.97 0.46 2.35
N GLY A 427 13.17 -0.58 1.54
CA GLY A 427 13.19 -1.99 1.99
C GLY A 427 14.39 -2.34 2.87
N CYS A 428 14.14 -3.10 3.95
CA CYS A 428 15.09 -3.30 5.04
C CYS A 428 15.95 -4.58 5.02
N SER A 429 15.80 -5.45 4.01
CA SER A 429 16.36 -6.81 4.03
C SER A 429 17.87 -6.90 4.30
N GLU A 430 18.63 -5.88 3.91
CA GLU A 430 20.10 -5.82 4.04
C GLU A 430 20.58 -4.58 4.80
N ALA A 431 19.65 -3.83 5.38
CA ALA A 431 19.93 -2.56 6.01
C ALA A 431 20.59 -2.75 7.38
N THR A 432 21.70 -2.07 7.65
CA THR A 432 22.43 -2.16 8.93
C THR A 432 22.94 -0.80 9.37
N GLY A 433 23.28 -0.67 10.66
CA GLY A 433 23.83 0.57 11.20
C GLY A 433 22.91 1.78 10.98
N PRO A 434 23.42 2.93 10.50
CA PRO A 434 22.61 4.11 10.18
C PRO A 434 21.54 3.88 9.09
N ASP A 435 21.69 2.85 8.26
CA ASP A 435 20.72 2.51 7.22
C ASP A 435 19.60 1.60 7.73
N ALA A 436 19.75 0.97 8.90
CA ALA A 436 18.65 0.23 9.52
C ALA A 436 17.47 1.18 9.81
N ASP A 437 16.27 0.62 9.96
CA ASP A 437 15.10 1.41 10.34
C ASP A 437 15.31 2.01 11.74
N GLN A 438 15.46 3.33 11.78
CA GLN A 438 15.63 4.09 13.02
C GLN A 438 14.30 4.28 13.77
N LYS A 439 13.18 3.76 13.21
CA LYS A 439 11.81 3.90 13.75
C LYS A 439 11.38 5.35 13.93
N ASP A 440 11.90 6.22 13.07
CA ASP A 440 11.61 7.65 13.03
C ASP A 440 10.54 8.00 11.96
N GLY A 441 10.06 6.99 11.22
CA GLY A 441 9.09 7.15 10.14
C GLY A 441 9.71 7.28 8.75
N GLN A 442 11.04 7.30 8.64
CA GLN A 442 11.72 7.47 7.36
C GLN A 442 12.08 6.13 6.70
N GLY A 443 11.96 5.02 7.41
CA GLY A 443 12.28 3.67 6.94
C GLY A 443 13.77 3.47 6.67
N CYS A 444 14.12 2.26 6.20
CA CYS A 444 15.52 1.92 5.96
C CYS A 444 16.17 2.76 4.85
N TRP A 445 17.51 2.78 4.86
CA TRP A 445 18.37 3.47 3.91
C TRP A 445 18.19 4.99 3.88
N ASN A 446 17.64 5.61 4.93
CA ASN A 446 17.50 7.06 4.98
C ASN A 446 18.85 7.78 4.99
N ALA A 447 19.82 7.26 5.76
CA ALA A 447 21.19 7.80 5.78
C ALA A 447 21.86 7.71 4.39
N LEU A 448 21.74 6.58 3.70
CA LEU A 448 22.23 6.42 2.32
C LEU A 448 21.51 7.36 1.34
N ARG A 449 20.18 7.51 1.43
CA ARG A 449 19.42 8.46 0.59
C ARG A 449 19.86 9.91 0.83
N LEU A 450 20.18 10.28 2.06
CA LEU A 450 20.75 11.59 2.39
C LEU A 450 22.15 11.78 1.76
N ASP A 451 23.03 10.77 1.82
CA ASP A 451 24.33 10.82 1.13
C ASP A 451 24.16 10.93 -0.39
N SER A 452 23.18 10.24 -0.98
CA SER A 452 22.82 10.38 -2.40
C SER A 452 22.45 11.82 -2.75
N ALA A 453 21.59 12.46 -1.95
CA ALA A 453 21.18 13.85 -2.15
C ALA A 453 22.38 14.82 -2.10
N GLN A 454 23.26 14.67 -1.11
CA GLN A 454 24.44 15.51 -0.92
C GLN A 454 25.43 15.40 -2.08
N ARG A 455 25.71 14.18 -2.52
CA ARG A 455 26.63 13.91 -3.64
C ARG A 455 26.05 14.37 -4.97
N LEU A 456 24.75 14.20 -5.18
CA LEU A 456 24.06 14.67 -6.38
C LEU A 456 24.17 16.19 -6.52
N ASP A 457 23.91 16.94 -5.44
CA ASP A 457 24.06 18.40 -5.42
C ASP A 457 25.51 18.83 -5.68
N ALA A 458 26.48 18.21 -4.99
CA ALA A 458 27.89 18.51 -5.17
C ALA A 458 28.38 18.24 -6.61
N TRP A 459 27.93 17.13 -7.21
CA TRP A 459 28.27 16.77 -8.58
C TRP A 459 27.73 17.77 -9.58
N LEU A 460 26.48 18.23 -9.45
CA LEU A 460 25.87 19.16 -10.39
C LEU A 460 26.52 20.56 -10.39
N LYS A 461 27.14 20.95 -9.27
CA LYS A 461 27.95 22.18 -9.19
C LYS A 461 29.21 22.14 -10.05
N THR A 462 29.63 20.97 -10.55
CA THR A 462 30.81 20.81 -11.41
C THR A 462 30.54 21.03 -12.91
N ASP A 463 29.28 21.31 -13.30
CA ASP A 463 28.81 21.24 -14.70
C ASP A 463 29.21 19.92 -15.38
N PRO A 464 28.70 18.78 -14.91
CA PRO A 464 29.15 17.47 -15.37
C PRO A 464 28.84 17.22 -16.87
N THR A 465 27.88 17.96 -17.43
CA THR A 465 27.54 17.89 -18.86
C THR A 465 28.47 18.73 -19.75
N GLY A 466 29.28 19.62 -19.16
CA GLY A 466 30.12 20.59 -19.88
C GLY A 466 29.30 21.53 -20.78
N SER A 467 28.05 21.80 -20.41
CA SER A 467 27.12 22.56 -21.27
C SER A 467 27.27 24.08 -21.10
N GLY A 468 28.12 24.53 -20.17
CA GLY A 468 28.26 25.95 -19.81
C GLY A 468 27.07 26.46 -18.99
N SER A 469 26.28 25.54 -18.45
CA SER A 469 25.05 25.81 -17.71
C SER A 469 25.18 25.54 -16.21
N GLY A 470 26.39 25.23 -15.70
CA GLY A 470 26.66 24.98 -14.29
C GLY A 470 25.88 25.90 -13.35
N SER A 471 24.96 25.31 -12.57
CA SER A 471 23.97 25.93 -11.65
C SER A 471 22.84 26.79 -12.25
N GLY A 472 22.84 27.09 -13.55
CA GLY A 472 21.96 28.09 -14.15
C GLY A 472 20.53 27.65 -14.46
N LEU A 473 20.32 26.47 -15.03
CA LEU A 473 18.99 25.93 -15.34
C LEU A 473 19.03 24.40 -15.24
N THR A 474 18.75 23.87 -14.06
CA THR A 474 18.78 22.43 -13.77
C THR A 474 17.49 21.98 -13.10
N VAL A 475 16.98 20.82 -13.51
CA VAL A 475 15.90 20.08 -12.84
C VAL A 475 16.41 18.69 -12.44
N LEU A 476 16.23 18.36 -11.16
CA LEU A 476 16.31 17.00 -10.62
C LEU A 476 14.90 16.43 -10.59
N LEU A 477 14.68 15.28 -11.22
CA LEU A 477 13.37 14.65 -11.20
C LEU A 477 13.44 13.13 -11.23
N GLY A 478 12.41 12.50 -10.67
CA GLY A 478 12.29 11.05 -10.57
C GLY A 478 12.03 10.60 -9.14
N ASP A 479 12.29 9.32 -8.87
CA ASP A 479 11.96 8.65 -7.61
C ASP A 479 13.08 8.81 -6.57
N PHE A 480 12.86 9.69 -5.59
CA PHE A 480 13.81 9.89 -4.49
C PHE A 480 13.65 8.84 -3.39
N ASN A 481 12.65 7.97 -3.49
CA ASN A 481 12.26 6.99 -2.48
C ASN A 481 12.14 7.62 -1.09
N ALA A 482 11.72 8.88 -1.03
CA ALA A 482 11.62 9.67 0.19
C ALA A 482 10.43 10.62 0.11
N TYR A 483 9.64 10.68 1.18
CA TYR A 483 8.53 11.62 1.27
C TYR A 483 9.02 13.05 1.50
N ALA A 484 8.19 14.05 1.22
CA ALA A 484 8.62 15.44 1.13
C ALA A 484 9.33 15.97 2.39
N MET A 485 8.95 15.49 3.57
CA MET A 485 9.52 15.92 4.86
C MET A 485 10.61 14.99 5.38
N GLU A 486 11.06 14.02 4.60
CA GLU A 486 12.22 13.19 4.93
C GLU A 486 13.53 13.90 4.62
N ASP A 487 14.59 13.45 5.29
CA ASP A 487 15.91 14.08 5.29
C ASP A 487 16.50 14.38 3.89
N PRO A 488 16.51 13.48 2.90
CA PRO A 488 17.11 13.78 1.59
C PRO A 488 16.41 14.93 0.85
N VAL A 489 15.08 14.98 0.88
CA VAL A 489 14.31 16.03 0.17
C VAL A 489 14.38 17.35 0.95
N ARG A 490 14.32 17.31 2.28
CA ARG A 490 14.55 18.50 3.13
C ARG A 490 15.94 19.08 2.92
N TRP A 491 16.96 18.23 2.92
CA TRP A 491 18.34 18.69 2.72
C TRP A 491 18.53 19.36 1.37
N LEU A 492 17.96 18.81 0.28
CA LEU A 492 18.02 19.47 -1.04
C LEU A 492 17.32 20.84 -1.03
N ARG A 493 16.16 20.95 -0.36
CA ARG A 493 15.47 22.24 -0.20
C ARG A 493 16.31 23.23 0.59
N ASP A 494 16.93 22.79 1.69
CA ASP A 494 17.84 23.61 2.50
C ASP A 494 19.11 24.02 1.72
N ALA A 495 19.56 23.19 0.78
CA ALA A 495 20.64 23.49 -0.16
C ALA A 495 20.22 24.48 -1.28
N GLY A 496 18.97 24.91 -1.32
CA GLY A 496 18.44 25.93 -2.22
C GLY A 496 17.64 25.39 -3.42
N TRP A 497 17.39 24.08 -3.50
CA TRP A 497 16.52 23.54 -4.54
C TRP A 497 15.04 23.87 -4.25
N VAL A 498 14.29 24.19 -5.29
CA VAL A 498 12.87 24.60 -5.19
C VAL A 498 11.97 23.46 -5.64
N ASP A 499 11.04 23.04 -4.79
CA ASP A 499 10.00 22.07 -5.12
C ASP A 499 9.06 22.65 -6.20
N ALA A 500 8.99 21.98 -7.36
CA ALA A 500 8.22 22.45 -8.51
C ALA A 500 6.70 22.50 -8.23
N PHE A 501 6.17 21.55 -7.45
CA PHE A 501 4.75 21.51 -7.12
C PHE A 501 4.38 22.64 -6.17
N ALA A 502 5.22 22.88 -5.15
CA ALA A 502 5.07 24.02 -4.27
C ALA A 502 5.17 25.35 -5.04
N GLN A 503 6.14 25.47 -5.95
CA GLN A 503 6.32 26.65 -6.81
C GLN A 503 5.12 26.90 -7.74
N ALA A 504 4.46 25.84 -8.21
CA ALA A 504 3.26 25.91 -9.03
C ALA A 504 1.96 26.08 -8.22
N GLY A 505 2.02 26.04 -6.88
CA GLY A 505 0.85 26.15 -6.01
C GLY A 505 -0.04 24.90 -6.00
N VAL A 506 0.51 23.72 -6.33
CA VAL A 506 -0.21 22.45 -6.24
C VAL A 506 -0.39 22.07 -4.78
N GLY A 507 -1.64 21.93 -4.34
CA GLY A 507 -1.98 21.52 -2.99
C GLY A 507 -1.92 20.00 -2.86
N GLN A 508 -1.23 19.52 -1.82
CA GLN A 508 -1.14 18.09 -1.47
C GLN A 508 -0.81 17.16 -2.66
N PRO A 509 0.29 17.41 -3.40
CA PRO A 509 0.73 16.49 -4.46
C PRO A 509 1.02 15.10 -3.90
N TYR A 510 0.78 14.07 -4.71
CA TYR A 510 1.08 12.68 -4.39
C TYR A 510 1.32 11.87 -5.66
N SER A 511 2.26 10.93 -5.57
CA SER A 511 2.61 10.04 -6.68
C SER A 511 2.45 8.57 -6.35
N TYR A 512 2.17 8.23 -5.10
CA TYR A 512 2.24 6.86 -4.60
C TYR A 512 1.26 6.60 -3.44
N VAL A 513 0.67 5.40 -3.42
CA VAL A 513 -0.17 4.92 -2.31
C VAL A 513 0.40 3.60 -1.79
N TYR A 514 0.76 3.57 -0.51
CA TYR A 514 1.39 2.40 0.13
C TYR A 514 0.73 2.09 1.46
N ASN A 515 0.30 0.83 1.65
CA ASN A 515 -0.40 0.36 2.86
C ASN A 515 -1.60 1.26 3.25
N GLY A 516 -2.30 1.80 2.26
CA GLY A 516 -3.42 2.71 2.46
C GLY A 516 -3.05 4.16 2.81
N LEU A 517 -1.77 4.54 2.74
CA LEU A 517 -1.29 5.90 3.00
C LEU A 517 -0.82 6.56 1.71
N THR A 518 -1.32 7.76 1.44
CA THR A 518 -1.03 8.58 0.25
C THR A 518 0.18 9.50 0.50
N GLY A 519 1.10 9.60 -0.46
CA GLY A 519 2.22 10.54 -0.44
C GLY A 519 2.98 10.58 -1.76
N ARG A 520 4.11 11.30 -1.83
CA ARG A 520 4.96 11.35 -3.04
C ARG A 520 6.37 10.83 -2.78
N LEU A 521 6.79 9.92 -3.66
CA LEU A 521 8.19 9.50 -3.77
C LEU A 521 8.87 10.13 -4.99
N ASP A 522 8.07 10.52 -5.98
CA ASP A 522 8.52 11.20 -7.18
C ASP A 522 8.50 12.71 -6.96
N HIS A 523 9.66 13.34 -7.09
CA HIS A 523 9.81 14.78 -6.90
C HIS A 523 10.36 15.43 -8.14
N ALA A 524 10.10 16.74 -8.26
CA ALA A 524 10.77 17.62 -9.20
C ALA A 524 11.36 18.81 -8.42
N LEU A 525 12.68 18.89 -8.36
CA LEU A 525 13.43 19.91 -7.64
C LEU A 525 14.19 20.77 -8.65
N LEU A 526 13.96 22.08 -8.60
CA LEU A 526 14.44 23.07 -9.56
C LEU A 526 15.57 23.89 -8.95
N SER A 527 16.62 24.12 -9.73
CA SER A 527 17.57 25.20 -9.39
C SER A 527 16.81 26.54 -9.26
N PRO A 528 17.25 27.46 -8.38
CA PRO A 528 16.56 28.75 -8.18
C PRO A 528 16.27 29.52 -9.47
N ALA A 529 17.21 29.52 -10.41
CA ALA A 529 17.06 30.21 -11.68
C ALA A 529 16.06 29.52 -12.64
N LEU A 530 15.88 28.20 -12.54
CA LEU A 530 14.85 27.48 -13.29
C LEU A 530 13.46 27.66 -12.66
N ALA A 531 13.35 27.81 -11.34
CA ALA A 531 12.07 27.99 -10.65
C ALA A 531 11.25 29.16 -11.22
N GLY A 532 11.90 30.29 -11.52
CA GLY A 532 11.24 31.45 -12.16
C GLY A 532 10.79 31.23 -13.61
N LYS A 533 11.21 30.12 -14.22
CA LYS A 533 10.81 29.71 -15.59
C LYS A 533 9.68 28.69 -15.60
N LEU A 534 9.30 28.14 -14.44
CA LEU A 534 8.17 27.23 -14.32
C LEU A 534 6.86 27.95 -14.68
N ARG A 535 5.99 27.26 -15.39
CA ARG A 535 4.66 27.74 -15.81
C ARG A 535 3.54 26.82 -15.35
N GLY A 536 3.85 25.57 -15.06
CA GLY A 536 2.93 24.64 -14.42
C GLY A 536 3.64 23.35 -14.02
N ALA A 537 3.09 22.68 -13.02
CA ALA A 537 3.46 21.34 -12.61
C ALA A 537 2.17 20.56 -12.33
N ALA A 538 2.12 19.29 -12.69
CA ALA A 538 0.99 18.41 -12.42
C ALA A 538 1.46 16.96 -12.28
N GLU A 539 0.76 16.18 -11.47
CA GLU A 539 0.78 14.72 -11.49
C GLU A 539 -0.45 14.24 -12.25
N TRP A 540 -0.30 13.21 -13.08
CA TRP A 540 -1.46 12.54 -13.66
C TRP A 540 -1.80 11.33 -12.80
N HIS A 541 -2.91 11.40 -12.06
CA HIS A 541 -3.39 10.29 -11.23
C HIS A 541 -3.96 9.14 -12.06
N SER A 542 -3.13 8.55 -12.91
CA SER A 542 -3.44 7.42 -13.78
C SER A 542 -3.05 6.07 -13.19
N ASN A 543 -2.26 6.06 -12.10
CA ASN A 543 -1.57 4.88 -11.61
C ASN A 543 -1.79 4.63 -10.12
N ALA A 544 -1.37 5.55 -9.24
CA ALA A 544 -1.25 5.31 -7.79
C ALA A 544 -2.58 4.94 -7.13
N ASP A 545 -3.68 5.46 -7.65
CA ASP A 545 -5.02 5.17 -7.16
C ASP A 545 -5.60 3.85 -7.69
N GLU A 546 -5.11 3.32 -8.81
CA GLU A 546 -5.67 2.15 -9.47
C GLU A 546 -5.25 0.84 -8.76
N ALA A 547 -6.19 -0.09 -8.62
CA ALA A 547 -5.90 -1.41 -8.08
C ALA A 547 -4.90 -2.18 -8.97
N LYS A 548 -4.07 -3.03 -8.33
CA LYS A 548 -3.03 -3.81 -9.02
C LYS A 548 -3.54 -4.65 -10.20
N ARG A 549 -4.78 -5.17 -10.12
CA ARG A 549 -5.43 -5.95 -11.19
C ARG A 549 -5.60 -5.16 -12.50
N GLU A 550 -5.61 -3.83 -12.44
CA GLU A 550 -5.70 -2.96 -13.62
C GLU A 550 -4.36 -2.85 -14.37
N GLY A 551 -3.27 -3.35 -13.77
CA GLY A 551 -1.92 -3.32 -14.33
C GLY A 551 -1.73 -4.25 -15.52
N TYR A 552 -0.53 -4.24 -16.10
CA TYR A 552 -0.23 -4.96 -17.35
C TYR A 552 -0.39 -6.49 -17.29
N ALA A 553 -0.41 -7.06 -16.09
CA ALA A 553 -0.51 -8.51 -15.91
C ALA A 553 -1.93 -9.05 -16.21
N GLU A 554 -2.96 -8.25 -15.94
CA GLU A 554 -4.37 -8.68 -15.92
C GLU A 554 -5.33 -7.68 -16.56
N GLY A 555 -4.99 -6.39 -16.54
CA GLY A 555 -5.86 -5.30 -17.00
C GLY A 555 -5.85 -5.08 -18.51
N ASP A 556 -6.71 -4.16 -18.96
CA ASP A 556 -6.79 -3.75 -20.36
C ASP A 556 -5.50 -3.04 -20.81
N ALA A 557 -4.79 -3.64 -21.76
CA ALA A 557 -3.53 -3.12 -22.30
C ALA A 557 -3.71 -1.91 -23.24
N SER A 558 -4.94 -1.60 -23.65
CA SER A 558 -5.23 -0.51 -24.60
C SER A 558 -5.41 0.86 -23.95
N VAL A 559 -5.47 0.91 -22.60
CA VAL A 559 -5.72 2.12 -21.81
C VAL A 559 -4.50 2.51 -20.96
N PRO A 560 -4.30 3.80 -20.63
CA PRO A 560 -3.11 4.26 -19.90
C PRO A 560 -3.13 3.92 -18.39
N TRP A 561 -4.25 3.43 -17.86
CA TRP A 561 -4.44 3.23 -16.42
C TRP A 561 -3.54 2.13 -15.87
N ARG A 562 -2.96 2.36 -14.68
CA ARG A 562 -2.04 1.45 -13.99
C ARG A 562 -0.91 0.95 -14.90
N SER A 563 -0.31 1.85 -15.68
CA SER A 563 0.90 1.56 -16.46
C SER A 563 2.13 1.40 -15.56
N SER A 564 2.07 1.97 -14.36
CA SER A 564 3.04 1.87 -13.27
C SER A 564 2.27 1.87 -11.94
N ASP A 565 2.96 1.65 -10.82
CA ASP A 565 2.49 1.89 -9.47
C ASP A 565 2.71 3.34 -9.00
N HIS A 566 3.42 4.15 -9.77
CA HIS A 566 3.62 5.58 -9.52
C HIS A 566 2.90 6.44 -10.56
N ASP A 567 2.32 7.56 -10.14
CA ASP A 567 1.80 8.57 -11.06
C ASP A 567 2.93 9.33 -11.76
N PRO A 568 2.86 9.55 -13.09
CA PRO A 568 3.84 10.38 -13.77
C PRO A 568 3.61 11.86 -13.48
N LEU A 569 4.70 12.62 -13.47
CA LEU A 569 4.66 14.08 -13.35
C LEU A 569 4.95 14.77 -14.68
N LEU A 570 4.42 15.99 -14.84
CA LEU A 570 4.64 16.86 -15.99
C LEU A 570 4.93 18.29 -15.53
N LEU A 571 6.00 18.87 -16.05
CA LEU A 571 6.45 20.23 -15.82
C LEU A 571 6.45 20.99 -17.13
N GLY A 572 6.09 22.27 -17.08
CA GLY A 572 6.15 23.15 -18.24
C GLY A 572 6.98 24.41 -17.97
N PHE A 573 7.86 24.75 -18.92
CA PHE A 573 8.84 25.83 -18.79
C PHE A 573 8.85 26.78 -20.00
N ASP A 574 9.23 28.04 -19.73
CA ASP A 574 9.63 29.01 -20.75
C ASP A 574 11.11 29.41 -20.57
N LEU A 575 11.99 28.89 -21.44
CA LEU A 575 13.45 29.05 -21.32
C LEU A 575 14.02 30.25 -22.07
#